data_AF-A0A9P7AIN7-F1
#
_entry.id   AF-A0A9P7AIN7-F1
#
_cell.length_a   1.000
_cell.length_b   1.000
_cell.length_c   1.000
_cell.angle_alpha   90.00
_cell.angle_beta   90.00
_cell.angle_gamma   90.00
#
_symmetry.space_group_name_H-M   'P 1'
#
loop_
_entity.id
_entity.type
_entity.pdbx_description
1 polymer ?
#
loop_
_entity_poly.entity_id
_entity_poly.type
_entity_poly.pdbx_seq_one_letter_code
_entity_poly.pdbx_strand_id
1 'polypeptide(L)'
;MMSCKPLHLACNCGNHILTPTSVVPSPTSNITTLAMHPPDSVVKDVVDELIIYYSECLFVLRALIPLFRAHKNTGDSIHTVATKCLPRILQDSHQFALDLITEYLHKTEMDIPEVLHASARIASRWAKQNMKERLVTLEVLFWTVWGYVPCDGPLIVRIFETAYNTNLGSSQKNSTLLLDDEGNQLQHDRAALWILVAVEVLELERVAEDGGIEISATPSDKTFYPSSPESLRRIHEILTSNLSGQHARTYLAWAFILSRLTSKAGQLKEIPESYRRFLDSPHLHHNCYKEREPSHVLMARAAFSPEAGLFKLFSTLLTTSPLFVTSVAWKTGSTVTDPNAITFRSVLKGFVIAMVELVLLNSLPTSTLWLKSGLRCLHAGDLNILSRGGWVTLGRHAIRCAPINRLGVRK
;
A
#
# COMPACT_ATOMS: atom_id res chain seq x y z
N MET A 1 -26.48 29.01 2.23
CA MET A 1 -25.75 28.53 1.05
C MET A 1 -24.37 29.19 1.03
N MET A 2 -23.41 28.58 1.72
CA MET A 2 -22.00 29.00 1.69
C MET A 2 -21.29 28.18 0.63
N SER A 3 -20.71 28.87 -0.36
CA SER A 3 -19.94 28.28 -1.44
C SER A 3 -18.54 27.92 -0.94
N CYS A 4 -18.37 26.72 -0.40
CA CYS A 4 -17.04 26.11 -0.25
C CYS A 4 -16.54 25.70 -1.65
N LYS A 5 -15.57 26.43 -2.20
CA LYS A 5 -14.76 25.93 -3.31
C LYS A 5 -13.74 24.90 -2.76
N PRO A 6 -13.57 23.73 -3.40
CA PRO A 6 -12.81 22.60 -2.86
C PRO A 6 -11.34 22.61 -3.30
N LEU A 7 -10.54 21.80 -2.59
CA LEU A 7 -9.17 21.33 -2.89
C LEU A 7 -8.40 22.06 -4.01
N HIS A 8 -7.48 22.95 -3.62
CA HIS A 8 -6.26 23.18 -4.41
C HIS A 8 -5.20 22.16 -3.95
N LEU A 9 -5.26 20.96 -4.54
CA LEU A 9 -4.04 20.19 -4.79
C LEU A 9 -3.14 21.07 -5.70
N ALA A 10 -1.86 21.19 -5.33
CA ALA A 10 -0.87 22.18 -5.81
C ALA A 10 -1.07 23.61 -5.29
N CYS A 11 -0.52 23.88 -4.09
CA CYS A 11 -0.04 25.21 -3.76
C CYS A 11 1.24 25.45 -4.58
N ASN A 12 1.07 26.02 -5.77
CA ASN A 12 2.15 26.44 -6.64
C ASN A 12 2.75 27.73 -6.06
N CYS A 13 3.64 27.61 -5.08
CA CYS A 13 4.49 28.72 -4.65
C CYS A 13 5.50 28.99 -5.77
N GLY A 14 5.14 29.88 -6.68
CA GLY A 14 6.00 30.35 -7.76
C GLY A 14 7.28 30.96 -7.20
N ASN A 15 8.41 30.33 -7.49
CA ASN A 15 9.71 30.98 -7.47
C ASN A 15 9.72 32.05 -8.57
N HIS A 16 9.58 33.31 -8.18
CA HIS A 16 10.01 34.42 -9.03
C HIS A 16 11.54 34.38 -9.12
N ILE A 17 12.03 33.71 -10.16
CA ILE A 17 13.41 33.79 -10.63
C ILE A 17 13.60 35.19 -11.23
N LEU A 18 14.26 36.08 -10.49
CA LEU A 18 14.84 37.30 -11.05
C LEU A 18 16.19 36.95 -11.67
N THR A 19 16.32 37.20 -12.97
CA THR A 19 17.56 37.13 -13.74
C THR A 19 18.59 38.15 -13.24
N PRO A 20 19.89 37.81 -13.08
CA PRO A 20 20.91 38.79 -12.72
C PRO A 20 21.55 39.41 -13.95
N THR A 21 21.43 40.72 -14.09
CA THR A 21 22.31 41.54 -14.96
C THR A 21 23.48 42.11 -14.15
N SER A 22 24.69 41.72 -14.55
CA SER A 22 25.88 42.57 -14.71
C SER A 22 26.38 43.45 -13.54
N VAL A 23 27.34 42.89 -12.79
CA VAL A 23 28.65 43.43 -12.33
C VAL A 23 28.89 44.96 -12.28
N VAL A 24 29.17 45.47 -11.06
CA VAL A 24 30.17 46.53 -10.74
C VAL A 24 30.78 46.25 -9.34
N PRO A 25 32.10 46.41 -9.09
CA PRO A 25 32.73 46.05 -7.82
C PRO A 25 32.96 47.23 -6.82
N SER A 26 33.00 46.86 -5.53
CA SER A 26 33.58 47.57 -4.35
C SER A 26 32.73 48.68 -3.69
N PRO A 27 32.84 48.95 -2.35
CA PRO A 27 33.88 48.54 -1.40
C PRO A 27 33.39 47.78 -0.16
N THR A 28 34.33 47.06 0.44
CA THR A 28 34.28 46.39 1.75
C THR A 28 33.83 47.32 2.87
N SER A 29 32.61 47.12 3.36
CA SER A 29 32.20 47.56 4.69
C SER A 29 31.71 46.33 5.47
N ASN A 30 32.44 46.01 6.54
CA ASN A 30 32.06 45.00 7.51
C ASN A 30 30.84 45.51 8.28
N ILE A 31 29.65 45.35 7.71
CA ILE A 31 28.41 45.48 8.47
C ILE A 31 28.22 44.14 9.17
N THR A 32 28.60 44.10 10.44
CA THR A 32 28.19 43.05 11.37
C THR A 32 26.68 43.19 11.55
N THR A 33 25.90 42.62 10.64
CA THR A 33 24.46 42.52 10.75
C THR A 33 24.18 41.61 11.94
N LEU A 34 23.91 42.22 13.09
CA LEU A 34 23.48 41.53 14.30
C LEU A 34 22.11 40.93 13.97
N ALA A 35 22.10 39.67 13.55
CA ALA A 35 20.87 38.94 13.28
C ALA A 35 20.09 38.87 14.60
N MET A 36 19.08 39.72 14.73
CA MET A 36 18.10 39.60 15.80
C MET A 36 17.38 38.27 15.61
N HIS A 37 17.85 37.24 16.33
CA HIS A 37 17.12 35.99 16.43
C HIS A 37 15.75 36.31 17.04
N PRO A 38 14.65 35.92 16.39
CA PRO A 38 13.32 36.10 16.95
C PRO A 38 13.25 35.38 18.31
N PRO A 39 12.57 35.96 19.31
CA PRO A 39 12.45 35.34 20.62
C PRO A 39 11.79 33.96 20.49
N ASP A 40 12.30 32.96 21.23
CA ASP A 40 11.89 31.54 21.15
C ASP A 40 10.37 31.32 21.27
N SER A 41 9.65 32.24 21.93
CA SER A 41 8.19 32.20 22.04
C SER A 41 7.50 32.37 20.69
N VAL A 42 7.98 33.26 19.82
CA VAL A 42 7.38 33.52 18.50
C VAL A 42 7.58 32.32 17.58
N VAL A 43 8.77 31.70 17.60
CA VAL A 43 9.06 30.49 16.81
C VAL A 43 8.14 29.35 17.24
N LYS A 44 7.91 29.19 18.55
CA LYS A 44 7.01 28.18 19.09
C LYS A 44 5.56 28.41 18.64
N ASP A 45 5.07 29.64 18.71
CA ASP A 45 3.68 29.96 18.33
C ASP A 45 3.42 29.67 16.85
N VAL A 46 4.36 30.05 15.97
CA VAL A 46 4.28 29.74 14.52
C VAL A 46 4.28 28.22 14.27
N VAL A 47 5.07 27.46 15.02
CA VAL A 47 5.10 25.99 14.93
C VAL A 47 3.78 25.38 15.33
N ASP A 48 3.21 25.84 16.44
CA ASP A 48 1.96 25.30 16.95
C ASP A 48 0.81 25.64 15.99
N GLU A 49 0.78 26.84 15.39
CA GLU A 49 -0.16 27.21 14.33
C GLU A 49 0.01 26.34 13.08
N LEU A 50 1.25 26.10 12.64
CA LEU A 50 1.53 25.24 11.49
C LEU A 50 1.07 23.79 11.73
N ILE A 51 1.29 23.26 12.94
CA ILE A 51 0.85 21.91 13.32
C ILE A 51 -0.68 21.82 13.35
N ILE A 52 -1.37 22.87 13.83
CA ILE A 52 -2.84 22.93 13.82
C ILE A 52 -3.35 22.90 12.38
N TYR A 53 -2.79 23.74 11.50
CA TYR A 53 -3.14 23.76 10.08
C TYR A 53 -3.02 22.37 9.43
N TYR A 54 -1.88 21.69 9.59
CA TYR A 54 -1.69 20.35 9.03
C TYR A 54 -2.58 19.30 9.68
N SER A 55 -2.96 19.49 10.93
CA SER A 55 -3.93 18.61 11.61
C SER A 55 -5.32 18.75 10.98
N GLU A 56 -5.75 19.97 10.65
CA GLU A 56 -7.02 20.20 9.96
C GLU A 56 -7.03 19.57 8.56
N CYS A 57 -5.96 19.77 7.77
CA CYS A 57 -5.82 19.12 6.46
C CYS A 57 -5.95 17.61 6.55
N LEU A 58 -5.32 17.03 7.57
CA LEU A 58 -5.36 15.60 7.84
C LEU A 58 -6.78 15.12 8.21
N PHE A 59 -7.53 15.87 9.02
CA PHE A 59 -8.93 15.53 9.32
C PHE A 59 -9.85 15.61 8.10
N VAL A 60 -9.62 16.56 7.19
CA VAL A 60 -10.34 16.65 5.92
C VAL A 60 -10.12 15.39 5.07
N LEU A 61 -8.87 14.93 4.95
CA LEU A 61 -8.57 13.68 4.23
C LEU A 61 -9.22 12.47 4.90
N ARG A 62 -9.17 12.38 6.24
CA ARG A 62 -9.82 11.28 6.99
C ARG A 62 -11.33 11.23 6.80
N ALA A 63 -11.99 12.36 6.55
CA ALA A 63 -13.43 12.39 6.28
C ALA A 63 -13.82 11.59 5.02
N LEU A 64 -12.89 11.32 4.10
CA LEU A 64 -13.14 10.49 2.93
C LEU A 64 -13.27 9.00 3.27
N ILE A 65 -12.58 8.52 4.31
CA ILE A 65 -12.57 7.11 4.70
C ILE A 65 -13.99 6.57 5.02
N PRO A 66 -14.79 7.21 5.91
CA PRO A 66 -16.16 6.75 6.16
C PRO A 66 -17.06 6.87 4.92
N LEU A 67 -16.82 7.85 4.03
CA LEU A 67 -17.56 7.95 2.76
C LEU A 67 -17.27 6.77 1.84
N PHE A 68 -16.00 6.39 1.65
CA PHE A 68 -15.65 5.21 0.84
C PHE A 68 -16.28 3.93 1.37
N ARG A 69 -16.30 3.77 2.70
CA ARG A 69 -16.90 2.61 3.36
C ARG A 69 -18.41 2.56 3.14
N ALA A 70 -19.10 3.65 3.43
CA ALA A 70 -20.55 3.73 3.27
C ALA A 70 -20.96 3.59 1.80
N HIS A 71 -20.15 4.07 0.85
CA HIS A 71 -20.38 3.85 -0.57
C HIS A 71 -20.42 2.36 -0.95
N LYS A 72 -19.63 1.51 -0.28
CA LYS A 72 -19.61 0.06 -0.52
C LYS A 72 -20.63 -0.73 0.30
N ASN A 73 -21.20 -0.14 1.35
CA ASN A 73 -22.18 -0.80 2.19
C ASN A 73 -23.56 -0.17 2.00
N THR A 74 -24.44 -0.81 1.23
CA THR A 74 -25.81 -0.32 1.00
C THR A 74 -26.66 -0.28 2.27
N GLY A 75 -26.27 -1.01 3.32
CA GLY A 75 -26.91 -0.97 4.64
C GLY A 75 -26.43 0.15 5.55
N ASP A 76 -25.43 0.95 5.13
CA ASP A 76 -24.92 2.06 5.93
C ASP A 76 -25.89 3.26 5.90
N SER A 77 -26.15 3.84 7.06
CA SER A 77 -27.03 5.01 7.23
C SER A 77 -26.64 6.21 6.34
N ILE A 78 -25.35 6.37 6.00
CA ILE A 78 -24.87 7.46 5.16
C ILE A 78 -24.57 7.02 3.72
N HIS A 79 -24.98 5.80 3.31
CA HIS A 79 -24.75 5.29 1.94
C HIS A 79 -25.23 6.28 0.87
N THR A 80 -26.46 6.79 1.00
CA THR A 80 -27.02 7.77 0.05
C THR A 80 -26.21 9.07 -0.01
N VAL A 81 -25.63 9.51 1.12
CA VAL A 81 -24.76 10.70 1.17
C VAL A 81 -23.45 10.38 0.45
N ALA A 82 -22.82 9.25 0.75
CA ALA A 82 -21.56 8.83 0.13
C ALA A 82 -21.67 8.71 -1.39
N THR A 83 -22.73 8.06 -1.90
CA THR A 83 -22.98 7.90 -3.34
C THR A 83 -23.23 9.22 -4.06
N LYS A 84 -23.74 10.25 -3.37
CA LYS A 84 -23.91 11.60 -3.95
C LYS A 84 -22.66 12.46 -3.83
N CYS A 85 -21.92 12.33 -2.74
CA CYS A 85 -20.78 13.20 -2.43
C CYS A 85 -19.51 12.75 -3.12
N LEU A 86 -19.18 11.45 -3.10
CA LEU A 86 -17.92 10.96 -3.65
C LEU A 86 -17.73 11.34 -5.13
N PRO A 87 -18.71 11.19 -6.04
CA PRO A 87 -18.50 11.60 -7.43
C PRO A 87 -18.32 13.11 -7.62
N ARG A 88 -18.82 13.93 -6.69
CA ARG A 88 -18.64 15.39 -6.72
C ARG A 88 -17.27 15.82 -6.20
N ILE A 89 -16.76 15.08 -5.21
CA ILE A 89 -15.43 15.31 -4.62
C ILE A 89 -14.35 14.73 -5.54
N LEU A 90 -14.60 13.54 -6.10
CA LEU A 90 -13.70 12.72 -6.91
C LEU A 90 -14.25 12.63 -8.32
N GLN A 91 -14.12 13.71 -9.08
CA GLN A 91 -14.62 13.78 -10.46
C GLN A 91 -13.86 12.82 -11.38
N ASP A 92 -12.54 12.75 -11.20
CA ASP A 92 -11.68 11.73 -11.80
C ASP A 92 -11.03 10.93 -10.68
N SER A 93 -11.57 9.75 -10.44
CA SER A 93 -11.11 8.87 -9.38
C SER A 93 -9.71 8.31 -9.64
N HIS A 94 -9.35 8.09 -10.92
CA HIS A 94 -8.03 7.56 -11.29
C HIS A 94 -6.96 8.62 -11.09
N GLN A 95 -7.20 9.83 -11.62
CA GLN A 95 -6.31 10.96 -11.39
C GLN A 95 -6.16 11.26 -9.90
N PHE A 96 -7.24 11.19 -9.11
CA PHE A 96 -7.15 11.35 -7.66
C PHE A 96 -6.21 10.33 -7.00
N ALA A 97 -6.23 9.06 -7.41
CA ALA A 97 -5.29 8.07 -6.89
C ALA A 97 -3.83 8.41 -7.26
N LEU A 98 -3.59 8.89 -8.48
CA LEU A 98 -2.27 9.36 -8.92
C LEU A 98 -1.80 10.62 -8.15
N ASP A 99 -2.73 11.52 -7.84
CA ASP A 99 -2.47 12.73 -7.06
C ASP A 99 -2.09 12.37 -5.61
N LEU A 100 -2.77 11.40 -4.99
CA LEU A 100 -2.40 10.88 -3.67
C LEU A 100 -0.99 10.29 -3.66
N ILE A 101 -0.62 9.52 -4.69
CA ILE A 101 0.73 8.96 -4.83
C ILE A 101 1.77 10.08 -5.00
N THR A 102 1.44 11.08 -5.82
CA THR A 102 2.32 12.22 -6.08
C THR A 102 2.54 13.06 -4.83
N GLU A 103 1.48 13.36 -4.07
CA GLU A 103 1.58 14.09 -2.80
C GLU A 103 2.33 13.26 -1.75
N TYR A 104 2.12 11.94 -1.71
CA TYR A 104 2.88 11.07 -0.82
C TYR A 104 4.40 11.15 -1.11
N LEU A 105 4.79 11.12 -2.39
CA LEU A 105 6.19 11.26 -2.83
C LEU A 105 6.74 12.66 -2.54
N HIS A 106 5.98 13.70 -2.83
CA HIS A 106 6.38 15.08 -2.52
C HIS A 106 6.70 15.22 -1.02
N LYS A 107 5.86 14.66 -0.14
CA LYS A 107 6.10 14.66 1.31
C LYS A 107 7.31 13.82 1.74
N THR A 108 7.78 12.83 0.96
CA THR A 108 9.00 12.06 1.34
C THR A 108 10.27 12.90 1.19
N GLU A 109 10.24 13.85 0.25
CA GLU A 109 11.37 14.72 -0.11
C GLU A 109 11.31 16.12 0.53
N MET A 110 10.22 16.43 1.23
CA MET A 110 9.98 17.74 1.82
C MET A 110 11.05 18.08 2.86
N ASP A 111 11.71 19.23 2.67
CA ASP A 111 12.63 19.81 3.64
C ASP A 111 11.90 20.30 4.89
N ILE A 112 12.62 20.28 6.00
CA ILE A 112 12.18 20.97 7.21
C ILE A 112 12.30 22.48 6.93
N PRO A 113 11.23 23.27 7.12
CA PRO A 113 11.32 24.71 6.93
C PRO A 113 12.43 25.32 7.79
N GLU A 114 13.18 26.28 7.24
CA GLU A 114 14.40 26.80 7.88
C GLU A 114 14.17 27.33 9.29
N VAL A 115 13.03 27.98 9.51
CA VAL A 115 12.57 28.51 10.80
C VAL A 115 12.51 27.44 11.89
N LEU A 116 12.35 26.16 11.52
CA LEU A 116 12.22 25.04 12.43
C LEU A 116 13.56 24.38 12.79
N HIS A 117 14.65 24.73 12.12
CA HIS A 117 15.99 24.21 12.42
C HIS A 117 16.54 24.72 13.76
N ALA A 118 15.94 25.77 14.34
CA ALA A 118 16.35 26.33 15.62
C ALA A 118 16.27 25.32 16.79
N SER A 119 15.45 24.27 16.68
CA SER A 119 15.32 23.25 17.71
C SER A 119 15.08 21.87 17.14
N ALA A 120 15.93 20.90 17.50
CA ALA A 120 15.78 19.49 17.10
C ALA A 120 14.42 18.90 17.54
N ARG A 121 13.88 19.35 18.69
CA ARG A 121 12.57 18.93 19.17
C ARG A 121 11.45 19.42 18.26
N ILE A 122 11.54 20.67 17.79
CA ILE A 122 10.56 21.26 16.87
C ILE A 122 10.65 20.57 15.51
N ALA A 123 11.86 20.39 14.98
CA ALA A 123 12.10 19.68 13.74
C ALA A 123 11.55 18.23 13.79
N SER A 124 11.75 17.53 14.91
CA SER A 124 11.18 16.19 15.12
C SER A 124 9.64 16.20 15.17
N ARG A 125 9.02 17.16 15.86
CA ARG A 125 7.54 17.32 15.84
C ARG A 125 7.01 17.52 14.42
N TRP A 126 7.67 18.37 13.63
CA TRP A 126 7.30 18.61 12.24
C TRP A 126 7.47 17.35 11.39
N ALA A 127 8.60 16.65 11.51
CA ALA A 127 8.85 15.41 10.77
C ALA A 127 7.79 14.34 11.07
N LYS A 128 7.39 14.21 12.34
CA LYS A 128 6.31 13.31 12.75
C LYS A 128 4.94 13.74 12.21
N GLN A 129 4.63 15.04 12.21
CA GLN A 129 3.39 15.53 11.61
C GLN A 129 3.32 15.18 10.12
N ASN A 130 4.41 15.41 9.38
CA ASN A 130 4.53 15.01 7.98
C ASN A 130 4.33 13.49 7.81
N MET A 131 4.84 12.67 8.73
CA MET A 131 4.61 11.21 8.71
C MET A 131 3.15 10.84 8.91
N LYS A 132 2.45 11.53 9.81
CA LYS A 132 1.02 11.32 10.06
C LYS A 132 0.19 11.64 8.84
N GLU A 133 0.50 12.72 8.14
CA GLU A 133 -0.15 13.06 6.86
C GLU A 133 0.11 11.99 5.81
N ARG A 134 1.37 11.56 5.63
CA ARG A 134 1.71 10.47 4.69
C ARG A 134 0.96 9.17 5.00
N LEU A 135 0.83 8.82 6.27
CA LEU A 135 0.07 7.64 6.69
C LEU A 135 -1.41 7.78 6.30
N VAL A 136 -2.03 8.94 6.57
CA VAL A 136 -3.43 9.19 6.20
C VAL A 136 -3.60 9.21 4.68
N THR A 137 -2.68 9.80 3.92
CA THR A 137 -2.69 9.73 2.45
C THR A 137 -2.69 8.28 1.96
N LEU A 138 -1.91 7.40 2.58
CA LEU A 138 -1.94 5.97 2.27
C LEU A 138 -3.24 5.28 2.69
N GLU A 139 -3.86 5.70 3.79
CA GLU A 139 -5.18 5.16 4.18
C GLU A 139 -6.21 5.53 3.12
N VAL A 140 -6.23 6.79 2.70
CA VAL A 140 -7.14 7.25 1.64
C VAL A 140 -6.85 6.53 0.33
N LEU A 141 -5.57 6.33 -0.03
CA LEU A 141 -5.19 5.54 -1.21
C LEU A 141 -5.69 4.10 -1.11
N PHE A 142 -5.52 3.46 0.05
CA PHE A 142 -6.03 2.11 0.31
C PHE A 142 -7.55 2.04 0.06
N TRP A 143 -8.33 2.94 0.66
CA TRP A 143 -9.79 2.95 0.47
C TRP A 143 -10.20 3.28 -0.97
N THR A 144 -9.41 4.10 -1.64
CA THR A 144 -9.60 4.44 -3.05
C THR A 144 -9.45 3.20 -3.93
N VAL A 145 -8.37 2.43 -3.78
CA VAL A 145 -8.12 1.21 -4.60
C VAL A 145 -8.94 0.00 -4.14
N TRP A 146 -9.23 -0.12 -2.84
CA TRP A 146 -10.04 -1.21 -2.27
C TRP A 146 -11.45 -1.28 -2.87
N GLY A 147 -12.03 -0.14 -3.28
CA GLY A 147 -13.41 -0.12 -3.72
C GLY A 147 -13.75 0.83 -4.85
N TYR A 148 -13.06 1.95 -4.99
CA TYR A 148 -13.59 3.07 -5.76
C TYR A 148 -12.98 3.16 -7.16
N VAL A 149 -11.68 2.91 -7.28
CA VAL A 149 -10.93 3.00 -8.53
C VAL A 149 -10.61 1.61 -9.07
N PRO A 150 -10.80 1.36 -10.39
CA PRO A 150 -10.30 0.15 -11.03
C PRO A 150 -8.77 0.06 -10.95
N CYS A 151 -8.25 -1.12 -10.63
CA CYS A 151 -6.81 -1.38 -10.54
C CYS A 151 -6.23 -1.70 -11.93
N ASP A 152 -6.11 -0.66 -12.76
CA ASP A 152 -5.54 -0.79 -14.10
C ASP A 152 -4.01 -0.92 -14.09
N GLY A 153 -3.46 -1.37 -15.22
CA GLY A 153 -2.03 -1.63 -15.36
C GLY A 153 -1.14 -0.44 -14.98
N PRO A 154 -1.34 0.76 -15.57
CA PRO A 154 -0.54 1.95 -15.25
C PRO A 154 -0.61 2.37 -13.78
N LEU A 155 -1.79 2.36 -13.15
CA LEU A 155 -1.94 2.73 -11.74
C LEU A 155 -1.17 1.76 -10.84
N ILE A 156 -1.32 0.45 -11.07
CA ILE A 156 -0.61 -0.56 -10.27
C ILE A 156 0.92 -0.41 -10.42
N VAL A 157 1.41 -0.21 -11.64
CA VAL A 157 2.84 0.06 -11.87
C VAL A 157 3.30 1.24 -11.03
N ARG A 158 2.55 2.35 -11.05
CA ARG A 158 2.89 3.55 -10.28
C ARG A 158 2.89 3.31 -8.77
N ILE A 159 1.94 2.51 -8.28
CA ILE A 159 1.88 2.08 -6.87
C ILE A 159 3.10 1.26 -6.49
N PHE A 160 3.48 0.25 -7.29
CA PHE A 160 4.65 -0.58 -7.01
C PHE A 160 5.96 0.19 -7.10
N GLU A 161 6.13 1.05 -8.11
CA GLU A 161 7.31 1.92 -8.21
C GLU A 161 7.44 2.81 -6.97
N THR A 162 6.34 3.41 -6.52
CA THR A 162 6.34 4.25 -5.31
C THR A 162 6.68 3.44 -4.06
N ALA A 163 6.05 2.29 -3.87
CA ALA A 163 6.28 1.41 -2.73
C ALA A 163 7.73 0.91 -2.68
N TYR A 164 8.31 0.54 -3.82
CA TYR A 164 9.68 0.01 -3.89
C TYR A 164 10.74 1.11 -3.82
N ASN A 165 10.57 2.24 -4.53
CA ASN A 165 11.52 3.35 -4.49
C ASN A 165 11.61 4.01 -3.12
N THR A 166 10.49 4.03 -2.38
CA THR A 166 10.48 4.55 -1.00
C THR A 166 10.79 3.48 0.05
N ASN A 167 11.10 2.24 -0.35
CA ASN A 167 11.34 1.12 0.55
C ASN A 167 10.21 0.91 1.58
N LEU A 168 8.97 0.78 1.08
CA LEU A 168 7.72 0.76 1.86
C LEU A 168 7.58 1.98 2.77
N GLY A 169 8.07 3.12 2.28
CA GLY A 169 8.12 4.40 2.94
C GLY A 169 9.33 4.64 3.85
N SER A 170 10.13 3.64 4.21
CA SER A 170 11.26 3.82 5.14
C SER A 170 12.32 4.79 4.60
N SER A 171 12.49 4.86 3.27
CA SER A 171 13.33 5.88 2.63
C SER A 171 12.61 7.23 2.65
N GLN A 172 13.24 8.19 3.30
CA GLN A 172 12.75 9.57 3.41
C GLN A 172 13.86 10.49 3.88
N LYS A 173 13.74 11.78 3.53
CA LYS A 173 14.74 12.81 3.83
C LYS A 173 14.97 13.03 5.33
N ASN A 174 13.91 12.99 6.13
CA ASN A 174 13.94 13.36 7.55
C ASN A 174 14.00 12.15 8.51
N SER A 175 14.57 11.03 8.06
CA SER A 175 14.58 9.76 8.82
C SER A 175 15.29 9.86 10.18
N THR A 176 16.35 10.67 10.28
CA THR A 176 17.13 10.87 11.51
C THR A 176 16.38 11.60 12.63
N LEU A 177 15.24 12.23 12.32
CA LEU A 177 14.39 12.93 13.30
C LEU A 177 13.27 12.06 13.88
N LEU A 178 13.21 10.79 13.47
CA LEU A 178 12.15 9.83 13.78
C LEU A 178 12.67 8.63 14.59
N LEU A 179 13.70 8.85 15.40
CA LEU A 179 14.39 7.79 16.14
C LEU A 179 13.73 7.44 17.49
N ASP A 180 12.68 8.15 17.87
CA ASP A 180 11.91 7.86 19.08
C ASP A 180 10.78 6.86 18.82
N ASP A 181 10.12 6.41 19.90
CA ASP A 181 9.10 5.36 19.85
C ASP A 181 7.92 5.74 18.94
N GLU A 182 7.48 6.99 18.96
CA GLU A 182 6.42 7.48 18.08
C GLU A 182 6.86 7.46 16.61
N GLY A 183 8.08 7.94 16.32
CA GLY A 183 8.66 7.87 14.99
C GLY A 183 8.77 6.44 14.46
N ASN A 184 9.25 5.51 15.30
CA ASN A 184 9.34 4.09 14.97
C ASN A 184 7.95 3.47 14.72
N GLN A 185 6.95 3.78 15.55
CA GLN A 185 5.58 3.30 15.36
C GLN A 185 5.00 3.81 14.03
N LEU A 186 5.15 5.10 13.70
CA LEU A 186 4.69 5.68 12.44
C LEU A 186 5.35 5.01 11.22
N GLN A 187 6.64 4.68 11.32
CA GLN A 187 7.35 3.95 10.26
C GLN A 187 6.78 2.54 10.07
N HIS A 188 6.50 1.83 11.16
CA HIS A 188 5.91 0.50 11.12
C HIS A 188 4.48 0.50 10.57
N ASP A 189 3.63 1.44 11.02
CA ASP A 189 2.24 1.57 10.55
C ASP A 189 2.20 1.85 9.04
N ARG A 190 3.09 2.72 8.55
CA ARG A 190 3.21 3.05 7.14
C ARG A 190 3.68 1.86 6.30
N ALA A 191 4.71 1.14 6.76
CA ALA A 191 5.20 -0.05 6.06
C ALA A 191 4.11 -1.14 6.00
N ALA A 192 3.38 -1.33 7.09
CA ALA A 192 2.26 -2.26 7.15
C ALA A 192 1.13 -1.87 6.18
N LEU A 193 0.79 -0.58 6.10
CA LEU A 193 -0.25 -0.10 5.19
C LEU A 193 0.17 -0.19 3.72
N TRP A 194 1.44 0.08 3.39
CA TRP A 194 1.98 -0.16 2.05
C TRP A 194 1.89 -1.63 1.63
N ILE A 195 2.19 -2.55 2.55
CA ILE A 195 2.02 -3.99 2.28
C ILE A 195 0.56 -4.28 1.93
N LEU A 196 -0.40 -3.73 2.67
CA LEU A 196 -1.82 -3.94 2.38
C LEU A 196 -2.23 -3.34 1.04
N VAL A 197 -1.81 -2.12 0.74
CA VAL A 197 -2.07 -1.48 -0.57
C VAL A 197 -1.48 -2.34 -1.70
N ALA A 198 -0.22 -2.74 -1.59
CA ALA A 198 0.47 -3.50 -2.62
C ALA A 198 -0.12 -4.91 -2.83
N VAL A 199 -0.65 -5.54 -1.78
CA VAL A 199 -1.37 -6.82 -1.89
C VAL A 199 -2.79 -6.63 -2.43
N GLU A 200 -3.48 -5.57 -2.01
CA GLU A 200 -4.86 -5.31 -2.43
C GLU A 200 -4.97 -5.02 -3.92
N VAL A 201 -4.08 -4.18 -4.45
CA VAL A 201 -4.13 -3.80 -5.87
C VAL A 201 -3.96 -4.98 -6.82
N LEU A 202 -3.37 -6.08 -6.34
CA LEU A 202 -3.20 -7.32 -7.08
C LEU A 202 -4.51 -8.13 -7.21
N GLU A 203 -5.60 -7.71 -6.55
CA GLU A 203 -6.94 -8.31 -6.59
C GLU A 203 -6.88 -9.85 -6.53
N LEU A 204 -6.14 -10.40 -5.56
CA LEU A 204 -5.86 -11.84 -5.49
C LEU A 204 -7.12 -12.71 -5.48
N GLU A 205 -8.20 -12.22 -4.89
CA GLU A 205 -9.51 -12.90 -4.90
C GLU A 205 -10.04 -13.05 -6.33
N ARG A 206 -10.04 -11.97 -7.11
CA ARG A 206 -10.44 -11.99 -8.53
C ARG A 206 -9.54 -12.88 -9.36
N VAL A 207 -8.23 -12.84 -9.12
CA VAL A 207 -7.25 -13.70 -9.80
C VAL A 207 -7.45 -15.20 -9.49
N ALA A 208 -7.95 -15.52 -8.30
CA ALA A 208 -8.22 -16.90 -7.89
C ALA A 208 -9.47 -17.50 -8.54
N GLU A 209 -10.44 -16.67 -8.96
CA GLU A 209 -11.69 -17.11 -9.57
C GLU A 209 -11.48 -17.77 -10.94
N ASP A 210 -12.29 -18.79 -11.22
CA ASP A 210 -12.32 -19.44 -12.53
C ASP A 210 -12.80 -18.45 -13.59
N GLY A 211 -11.91 -18.10 -14.53
CA GLY A 211 -12.18 -17.06 -15.53
C GLY A 211 -11.90 -15.64 -15.05
N GLY A 212 -11.37 -15.47 -13.85
CA GLY A 212 -10.98 -14.15 -13.33
C GLY A 212 -9.82 -13.50 -14.10
N ILE A 213 -8.98 -14.31 -14.75
CA ILE A 213 -7.96 -13.85 -15.70
C ILE A 213 -8.39 -14.18 -17.14
N GLU A 214 -8.37 -13.16 -17.97
CA GLU A 214 -8.50 -13.26 -19.42
C GLU A 214 -7.12 -13.02 -20.08
N ILE A 215 -6.71 -13.93 -20.97
CA ILE A 215 -5.54 -13.75 -21.85
C ILE A 215 -6.09 -13.74 -23.28
N SER A 216 -6.28 -12.55 -23.84
CA SER A 216 -6.78 -12.35 -25.21
C SER A 216 -6.17 -11.10 -25.84
N ALA A 217 -6.20 -11.01 -27.17
CA ALA A 217 -5.74 -9.80 -27.87
C ALA A 217 -6.67 -8.59 -27.65
N THR A 218 -7.92 -8.84 -27.27
CA THR A 218 -8.98 -7.85 -27.08
C THR A 218 -9.72 -8.14 -25.77
N PRO A 219 -9.08 -7.91 -24.60
CA PRO A 219 -9.66 -8.25 -23.32
C PRO A 219 -10.97 -7.50 -23.08
N SER A 220 -11.95 -8.20 -22.51
CA SER A 220 -13.27 -7.67 -22.19
C SER A 220 -13.19 -6.56 -21.13
N ASP A 221 -12.37 -6.76 -20.10
CA ASP A 221 -12.08 -5.76 -19.07
C ASP A 221 -10.68 -5.17 -19.26
N LYS A 222 -10.61 -4.00 -19.91
CA LYS A 222 -9.35 -3.25 -20.09
C LYS A 222 -8.87 -2.53 -18.82
N THR A 223 -9.72 -2.43 -17.80
CA THR A 223 -9.42 -1.75 -16.54
C THR A 223 -8.77 -2.67 -15.51
N PHE A 224 -8.65 -3.96 -15.82
CA PHE A 224 -7.94 -4.93 -14.99
C PHE A 224 -6.50 -5.10 -15.46
N TYR A 225 -5.54 -4.98 -14.55
CA TYR A 225 -4.12 -4.95 -14.91
C TYR A 225 -3.58 -6.15 -15.72
N PRO A 226 -4.07 -7.42 -15.59
CA PRO A 226 -3.60 -8.52 -16.42
C PRO A 226 -3.97 -8.36 -17.89
N SER A 227 -4.91 -7.48 -18.22
CA SER A 227 -5.26 -7.10 -19.59
C SER A 227 -4.18 -6.25 -20.28
N SER A 228 -3.13 -5.82 -19.55
CA SER A 228 -1.99 -5.07 -20.07
C SER A 228 -0.68 -5.88 -19.91
N PRO A 229 -0.23 -6.58 -20.97
CA PRO A 229 1.03 -7.34 -20.95
C PRO A 229 2.26 -6.48 -20.59
N GLU A 230 2.26 -5.22 -21.02
CA GLU A 230 3.34 -4.28 -20.72
C GLU A 230 3.39 -3.94 -19.23
N SER A 231 2.22 -3.73 -18.61
CA SER A 231 2.15 -3.51 -17.16
C SER A 231 2.54 -4.78 -16.38
N LEU A 232 2.12 -5.97 -16.82
CA LEU A 232 2.55 -7.23 -16.22
C LEU A 232 4.08 -7.39 -16.24
N ARG A 233 4.71 -7.07 -17.37
CA ARG A 233 6.16 -7.08 -17.53
C ARG A 233 6.82 -6.11 -16.55
N ARG A 234 6.36 -4.87 -16.52
CA ARG A 234 6.91 -3.84 -15.63
C ARG A 234 6.75 -4.20 -14.15
N ILE A 235 5.60 -4.72 -13.73
CA ILE A 235 5.36 -5.19 -12.36
C ILE A 235 6.34 -6.33 -12.04
N HIS A 236 6.50 -7.30 -12.94
CA HIS A 236 7.45 -8.40 -12.73
C HIS A 236 8.89 -7.89 -12.55
N GLU A 237 9.35 -6.94 -13.37
CA GLU A 237 10.67 -6.32 -13.25
C GLU A 237 10.86 -5.62 -11.89
N ILE A 238 9.87 -4.84 -11.43
CA ILE A 238 9.93 -4.15 -10.12
C ILE A 238 10.06 -5.18 -8.98
N LEU A 239 9.23 -6.22 -9.01
CA LEU A 239 9.17 -7.21 -7.94
C LEU A 239 10.40 -8.14 -7.90
N THR A 240 11.03 -8.40 -9.04
CA THR A 240 12.22 -9.27 -9.12
C THR A 240 13.54 -8.53 -8.95
N SER A 241 13.57 -7.21 -9.16
CA SER A 241 14.78 -6.39 -8.98
C SER A 241 15.15 -6.11 -7.52
N ASN A 242 14.21 -6.27 -6.57
CA ASN A 242 14.46 -6.03 -5.15
C ASN A 242 13.92 -7.20 -4.29
N LEU A 243 14.83 -8.12 -3.95
CA LEU A 243 14.53 -9.34 -3.20
C LEU A 243 14.71 -9.20 -1.68
N SER A 244 14.61 -7.99 -1.13
CA SER A 244 14.70 -7.80 0.32
C SER A 244 13.52 -8.45 1.06
N GLY A 245 13.77 -9.02 2.25
CA GLY A 245 12.75 -9.78 3.01
C GLY A 245 11.49 -8.99 3.37
N GLN A 246 11.58 -7.66 3.43
CA GLN A 246 10.41 -6.79 3.63
C GLN A 246 9.37 -6.90 2.49
N HIS A 247 9.82 -7.22 1.27
CA HIS A 247 8.98 -7.40 0.08
C HIS A 247 8.54 -8.85 -0.15
N ALA A 248 8.86 -9.78 0.75
CA ALA A 248 8.50 -11.20 0.59
C ALA A 248 6.99 -11.42 0.37
N ARG A 249 6.12 -10.55 0.92
CA ARG A 249 4.66 -10.62 0.75
C ARG A 249 4.21 -10.29 -0.66
N THR A 250 4.66 -9.16 -1.20
CA THR A 250 4.33 -8.76 -2.57
C THR A 250 4.94 -9.73 -3.58
N TYR A 251 6.14 -10.24 -3.28
CA TYR A 251 6.78 -11.28 -4.08
C TYR A 251 5.99 -12.59 -4.11
N LEU A 252 5.46 -13.03 -2.97
CA LEU A 252 4.62 -14.23 -2.88
C LEU A 252 3.23 -14.04 -3.51
N ALA A 253 2.61 -12.87 -3.32
CA ALA A 253 1.35 -12.52 -3.99
C ALA A 253 1.53 -12.59 -5.52
N TRP A 254 2.66 -12.09 -6.01
CA TRP A 254 2.99 -12.15 -7.43
C TRP A 254 3.26 -13.57 -7.92
N ALA A 255 3.93 -14.40 -7.13
CA ALA A 255 4.08 -15.81 -7.45
C ALA A 255 2.71 -16.49 -7.68
N PHE A 256 1.70 -16.17 -6.88
CA PHE A 256 0.34 -16.67 -7.08
C PHE A 256 -0.24 -16.22 -8.41
N ILE A 257 -0.14 -14.94 -8.75
CA ILE A 257 -0.61 -14.40 -10.03
C ILE A 257 0.08 -15.10 -11.20
N LEU A 258 1.40 -15.27 -11.14
CA LEU A 258 2.15 -15.98 -12.17
C LEU A 258 1.68 -17.43 -12.31
N SER A 259 1.39 -18.14 -11.22
CA SER A 259 0.84 -19.50 -11.30
C SER A 259 -0.51 -19.53 -12.03
N ARG A 260 -1.37 -18.53 -11.80
CA ARG A 260 -2.68 -18.42 -12.45
C ARG A 260 -2.55 -18.03 -13.92
N LEU A 261 -1.67 -17.10 -14.26
CA LEU A 261 -1.35 -16.72 -15.64
C LEU A 261 -0.77 -17.90 -16.43
N THR A 262 0.22 -18.62 -15.89
CA THR A 262 0.82 -19.78 -16.55
C THR A 262 -0.21 -20.91 -16.72
N SER A 263 -1.02 -21.18 -15.69
CA SER A 263 -2.09 -22.18 -15.78
C SER A 263 -3.10 -21.83 -16.88
N LYS A 264 -3.54 -20.56 -16.94
CA LYS A 264 -4.48 -20.09 -17.96
C LYS A 264 -3.88 -20.17 -19.36
N ALA A 265 -2.63 -19.76 -19.53
CA ALA A 265 -1.91 -19.84 -20.81
C ALA A 265 -1.80 -21.29 -21.30
N GLY A 266 -1.51 -22.25 -20.41
CA GLY A 266 -1.43 -23.67 -20.74
C GLY A 266 -2.76 -24.32 -21.19
N GLN A 267 -3.90 -23.67 -20.93
CA GLN A 267 -5.22 -24.12 -21.37
C GLN A 267 -5.61 -23.56 -22.75
N LEU A 268 -4.91 -22.53 -23.25
CA LEU A 268 -5.22 -21.89 -24.51
C LEU A 268 -4.60 -22.65 -25.69
N LYS A 269 -5.33 -22.71 -26.81
CA LYS A 269 -4.82 -23.26 -28.07
C LYS A 269 -3.76 -22.34 -28.70
N GLU A 270 -3.95 -21.04 -28.56
CA GLU A 270 -3.07 -20.01 -29.10
C GLU A 270 -2.95 -18.88 -28.07
N ILE A 271 -1.71 -18.48 -27.78
CA ILE A 271 -1.39 -17.37 -26.90
C ILE A 271 -1.19 -16.11 -27.76
N PRO A 272 -1.88 -15.00 -27.47
CA PRO A 272 -1.68 -13.75 -28.20
C PRO A 272 -0.23 -13.27 -28.14
N GLU A 273 0.29 -12.74 -29.26
CA GLU A 273 1.69 -12.31 -29.39
C GLU A 273 2.09 -11.24 -28.35
N SER A 274 1.15 -10.38 -27.95
CA SER A 274 1.38 -9.36 -26.90
C SER A 274 1.73 -9.98 -25.54
N TYR A 275 1.16 -11.14 -25.21
CA TYR A 275 1.45 -11.88 -23.98
C TYR A 275 2.64 -12.81 -24.12
N ARG A 276 2.91 -13.30 -25.34
CA ARG A 276 4.02 -14.21 -25.62
C ARG A 276 5.35 -13.65 -25.11
N ARG A 277 5.64 -12.37 -25.37
CA ARG A 277 6.87 -11.71 -24.88
C ARG A 277 7.01 -11.70 -23.36
N PHE A 278 5.90 -11.48 -22.65
CA PHE A 278 5.90 -11.52 -21.19
C PHE A 278 6.10 -12.95 -20.72
N LEU A 279 5.26 -13.88 -21.19
CA LEU A 279 5.25 -15.28 -20.77
C LEU A 279 6.59 -15.95 -21.08
N ASP A 280 7.12 -15.79 -22.30
CA ASP A 280 8.39 -16.39 -22.77
C ASP A 280 9.64 -15.70 -22.20
N SER A 281 9.49 -14.59 -21.47
CA SER A 281 10.60 -13.85 -20.90
C SER A 281 11.51 -14.79 -20.11
N PRO A 282 12.84 -14.76 -20.31
CA PRO A 282 13.78 -15.64 -19.61
C PRO A 282 13.78 -15.41 -18.10
N HIS A 283 13.19 -14.33 -17.60
CA HIS A 283 12.97 -14.12 -16.17
C HIS A 283 11.80 -14.95 -15.62
N LEU A 284 10.77 -15.22 -16.44
CA LEU A 284 9.72 -16.19 -16.12
C LEU A 284 10.12 -17.63 -16.48
N HIS A 285 10.96 -17.79 -17.50
CA HIS A 285 11.49 -19.06 -17.99
C HIS A 285 13.00 -19.13 -17.82
N HIS A 286 13.53 -18.83 -16.63
CA HIS A 286 14.96 -19.05 -16.41
C HIS A 286 15.18 -20.58 -16.42
N ASN A 287 15.47 -21.08 -17.63
CA ASN A 287 15.88 -22.41 -18.06
C ASN A 287 14.78 -23.35 -18.59
N CYS A 288 14.47 -23.17 -19.87
CA CYS A 288 13.83 -24.15 -20.76
C CYS A 288 14.77 -25.34 -21.09
N TYR A 289 15.35 -25.98 -20.06
CA TYR A 289 16.09 -27.24 -20.18
C TYR A 289 15.44 -28.29 -19.28
N LYS A 290 14.63 -29.14 -19.93
CA LYS A 290 14.06 -30.46 -19.59
C LYS A 290 13.64 -30.87 -18.16
N GLU A 291 13.96 -30.17 -17.08
CA GLU A 291 13.68 -30.67 -15.72
C GLU A 291 13.62 -29.61 -14.60
N ARG A 292 13.58 -28.30 -14.92
CA ARG A 292 13.61 -27.24 -13.89
C ARG A 292 12.22 -26.75 -13.51
N GLU A 293 12.02 -26.51 -12.21
CA GLU A 293 10.76 -26.03 -11.62
C GLU A 293 10.30 -24.67 -12.18
N PRO A 294 8.98 -24.41 -12.32
CA PRO A 294 8.46 -23.13 -12.81
C PRO A 294 8.87 -21.93 -11.93
N SER A 295 9.02 -20.75 -12.52
CA SER A 295 9.47 -19.53 -11.81
C SER A 295 8.61 -19.19 -10.59
N HIS A 296 7.28 -19.28 -10.70
CA HIS A 296 6.38 -19.02 -9.57
C HIS A 296 6.63 -19.98 -8.39
N VAL A 297 7.07 -21.22 -8.63
CA VAL A 297 7.42 -22.19 -7.58
C VAL A 297 8.70 -21.76 -6.87
N LEU A 298 9.71 -21.35 -7.64
CA LEU A 298 10.97 -20.83 -7.08
C LEU A 298 10.74 -19.55 -6.28
N MET A 299 9.89 -18.65 -6.78
CA MET A 299 9.49 -17.43 -6.08
C MET A 299 8.78 -17.74 -4.76
N ALA A 300 7.80 -18.64 -4.80
CA ALA A 300 7.09 -19.06 -3.61
C ALA A 300 8.04 -19.69 -2.59
N ARG A 301 8.92 -20.60 -3.00
CA ARG A 301 9.92 -21.23 -2.12
C ARG A 301 10.83 -20.19 -1.48
N ALA A 302 11.32 -19.23 -2.25
CA ALA A 302 12.15 -18.15 -1.72
C ALA A 302 11.40 -17.30 -0.69
N ALA A 303 10.13 -16.95 -0.95
CA ALA A 303 9.32 -16.19 0.00
C ALA A 303 8.94 -16.99 1.26
N PHE A 304 8.84 -18.32 1.16
CA PHE A 304 8.60 -19.22 2.28
C PHE A 304 9.87 -19.55 3.08
N SER A 305 11.05 -19.14 2.61
CA SER A 305 12.28 -19.41 3.35
C SER A 305 12.24 -18.69 4.71
N PRO A 306 12.77 -19.29 5.79
CA PRO A 306 12.83 -18.64 7.10
C PRO A 306 13.53 -17.28 7.05
N GLU A 307 14.54 -17.15 6.18
CA GLU A 307 15.34 -15.94 5.98
C GLU A 307 14.51 -14.79 5.38
N ALA A 308 13.48 -15.10 4.58
CA ALA A 308 12.57 -14.10 4.06
C ALA A 308 11.69 -13.47 5.16
N GLY A 309 11.58 -14.09 6.33
CA GLY A 309 10.91 -13.52 7.50
C GLY A 309 9.41 -13.33 7.36
N LEU A 310 8.77 -13.97 6.37
CA LEU A 310 7.36 -13.79 6.03
C LEU A 310 6.43 -13.99 7.24
N PHE A 311 6.56 -15.15 7.91
CA PHE A 311 5.72 -15.52 9.05
C PHE A 311 6.01 -14.68 10.29
N LYS A 312 7.28 -14.32 10.52
CA LYS A 312 7.66 -13.40 11.60
C LYS A 312 6.93 -12.07 11.43
N LEU A 313 6.92 -11.54 10.21
CA LEU A 313 6.23 -10.28 9.96
C LEU A 313 4.70 -10.42 10.04
N PHE A 314 4.10 -11.54 9.63
CA PHE A 314 2.66 -11.76 9.89
C PHE A 314 2.34 -11.76 11.36
N SER A 315 3.15 -12.46 12.15
CA SER A 315 3.01 -12.43 13.61
C SER A 315 3.09 -11.00 14.13
N THR A 316 4.07 -10.21 13.68
CA THR A 316 4.21 -8.79 14.05
C THR A 316 2.97 -7.99 13.64
N LEU A 317 2.50 -8.09 12.38
CA LEU A 317 1.30 -7.38 11.94
C LEU A 317 0.08 -7.72 12.80
N LEU A 318 -0.14 -9.00 13.07
CA LEU A 318 -1.33 -9.48 13.77
C LEU A 318 -1.31 -9.29 15.28
N THR A 319 -0.14 -9.01 15.87
CA THR A 319 -0.01 -8.88 17.33
C THR A 319 0.39 -7.49 17.78
N THR A 320 1.11 -6.73 16.94
CA THR A 320 1.66 -5.42 17.31
C THR A 320 1.28 -4.30 16.35
N SER A 321 0.56 -4.56 15.25
CA SER A 321 0.11 -3.46 14.38
C SER A 321 -1.25 -2.90 14.80
N PRO A 322 -1.38 -1.58 14.98
CA PRO A 322 -2.65 -0.88 15.12
C PRO A 322 -3.67 -1.20 14.02
N LEU A 323 -3.22 -1.57 12.80
CA LEU A 323 -4.10 -1.95 11.70
C LEU A 323 -4.93 -3.20 12.01
N PHE A 324 -4.45 -4.09 12.88
CA PHE A 324 -5.09 -5.36 13.21
C PHE A 324 -5.46 -5.50 14.69
N VAL A 325 -4.85 -4.71 15.57
CA VAL A 325 -5.01 -4.83 17.02
C VAL A 325 -5.42 -3.49 17.64
N THR A 326 -6.72 -3.34 17.89
CA THR A 326 -7.31 -2.11 18.46
C THR A 326 -6.69 -1.72 19.81
N SER A 327 -6.37 -2.68 20.68
CA SER A 327 -5.73 -2.40 21.97
C SER A 327 -4.33 -1.78 21.82
N VAL A 328 -3.59 -2.19 20.78
CA VAL A 328 -2.29 -1.56 20.45
C VAL A 328 -2.52 -0.14 19.95
N ALA A 329 -3.48 0.07 19.04
CA ALA A 329 -3.81 1.40 18.54
C ALA A 329 -4.14 2.39 19.67
N TRP A 330 -4.93 1.96 20.67
CA TRP A 330 -5.26 2.78 21.84
C TRP A 330 -4.07 3.00 22.75
N LYS A 331 -3.26 1.97 23.00
CA LYS A 331 -2.08 2.05 23.87
C LYS A 331 -1.02 3.00 23.31
N THR A 332 -0.82 3.01 21.99
CA THR A 332 0.21 3.82 21.34
C THR A 332 -0.30 5.17 20.85
N GLY A 333 -1.60 5.45 20.98
CA GLY A 333 -2.21 6.66 20.38
C GLY A 333 -2.03 6.70 18.87
N SER A 334 -2.15 5.55 18.20
CA SER A 334 -1.91 5.42 16.77
C SER A 334 -2.76 6.39 15.95
N THR A 335 -2.18 6.89 14.87
CA THR A 335 -2.85 7.78 13.93
C THR A 335 -3.61 7.05 12.83
N VAL A 336 -3.68 5.73 12.87
CA VAL A 336 -4.58 4.94 12.01
C VAL A 336 -6.03 5.31 12.34
N THR A 337 -6.82 5.62 11.32
CA THR A 337 -8.17 6.18 11.48
C THR A 337 -9.18 5.15 11.98
N ASP A 338 -9.09 3.92 11.47
CA ASP A 338 -9.97 2.82 11.90
C ASP A 338 -9.15 1.54 12.16
N PRO A 339 -8.63 1.38 13.39
CA PRO A 339 -7.84 0.21 13.72
C PRO A 339 -8.69 -1.06 13.65
N ASN A 340 -8.11 -2.15 13.15
CA ASN A 340 -8.80 -3.45 12.99
C ASN A 340 -10.02 -3.40 12.05
N ALA A 341 -9.99 -2.52 11.03
CA ALA A 341 -11.02 -2.47 10.01
C ALA A 341 -11.20 -3.84 9.31
N ILE A 342 -12.46 -4.20 9.03
CA ILE A 342 -12.80 -5.46 8.35
C ILE A 342 -12.10 -5.59 7.00
N THR A 343 -11.92 -4.46 6.29
CA THR A 343 -11.26 -4.41 4.98
C THR A 343 -9.80 -4.83 5.05
N PHE A 344 -9.01 -4.28 5.99
CA PHE A 344 -7.61 -4.71 6.20
C PHE A 344 -7.50 -6.22 6.46
N ARG A 345 -8.41 -6.76 7.27
CA ARG A 345 -8.49 -8.20 7.54
C ARG A 345 -8.86 -9.01 6.31
N SER A 346 -9.74 -8.49 5.45
CA SER A 346 -10.15 -9.15 4.21
C SER A 346 -8.98 -9.27 3.23
N VAL A 347 -8.19 -8.20 3.03
CA VAL A 347 -6.95 -8.25 2.23
C VAL A 347 -6.03 -9.36 2.72
N LEU A 348 -5.78 -9.37 4.04
CA LEU A 348 -4.89 -10.34 4.66
C LEU A 348 -5.42 -11.77 4.53
N LYS A 349 -6.73 -11.97 4.67
CA LYS A 349 -7.39 -13.26 4.43
C LYS A 349 -7.20 -13.72 2.99
N GLY A 350 -7.47 -12.86 2.01
CA GLY A 350 -7.27 -13.17 0.58
C GLY A 350 -5.83 -13.56 0.29
N PHE A 351 -4.87 -12.85 0.88
CA PHE A 351 -3.45 -13.21 0.80
C PHE A 351 -3.15 -14.59 1.39
N VAL A 352 -3.64 -14.89 2.60
CA VAL A 352 -3.44 -16.20 3.24
C VAL A 352 -4.05 -17.33 2.41
N ILE A 353 -5.22 -17.12 1.78
CA ILE A 353 -5.83 -18.09 0.86
C ILE A 353 -4.90 -18.36 -0.33
N ALA A 354 -4.42 -17.30 -0.99
CA ALA A 354 -3.48 -17.42 -2.10
C ALA A 354 -2.19 -18.17 -1.70
N MET A 355 -1.66 -17.94 -0.49
CA MET A 355 -0.52 -18.68 0.04
C MET A 355 -0.81 -20.17 0.19
N VAL A 356 -1.97 -20.53 0.76
CA VAL A 356 -2.35 -21.93 0.98
C VAL A 356 -2.52 -22.64 -0.36
N GLU A 357 -3.17 -22.01 -1.33
CA GLU A 357 -3.32 -22.54 -2.68
C GLU A 357 -1.97 -22.76 -3.37
N LEU A 358 -1.06 -21.79 -3.29
CA LEU A 358 0.31 -21.95 -3.80
C LEU A 358 1.03 -23.15 -3.20
N VAL A 359 0.89 -23.40 -1.90
CA VAL A 359 1.54 -24.57 -1.29
C VAL A 359 0.90 -25.88 -1.72
N LEU A 360 -0.43 -25.93 -1.79
CA LEU A 360 -1.14 -27.13 -2.23
C LEU A 360 -0.78 -27.50 -3.67
N LEU A 361 -0.61 -26.51 -4.56
CA LEU A 361 -0.20 -26.73 -5.94
C LEU A 361 1.24 -27.26 -6.05
N ASN A 362 2.12 -26.91 -5.11
CA ASN A 362 3.55 -27.17 -5.24
C ASN A 362 4.06 -28.35 -4.39
N SER A 363 3.19 -29.04 -3.62
CA SER A 363 3.54 -30.24 -2.84
C SER A 363 4.82 -30.12 -1.99
N LEU A 364 5.11 -28.93 -1.45
CA LEU A 364 6.35 -28.65 -0.71
C LEU A 364 6.40 -29.50 0.59
N PRO A 365 7.24 -30.54 0.71
CA PRO A 365 7.14 -31.54 1.79
C PRO A 365 7.32 -30.92 3.19
N THR A 366 8.26 -29.99 3.31
CA THR A 366 8.63 -29.32 4.58
C THR A 366 7.61 -28.26 4.99
N SER A 367 6.86 -27.69 4.04
CA SER A 367 5.96 -26.55 4.27
C SER A 367 4.72 -26.90 5.09
N THR A 368 4.29 -28.16 5.10
CA THR A 368 3.05 -28.60 5.76
C THR A 368 3.10 -28.47 7.28
N LEU A 369 4.27 -28.64 7.91
CA LEU A 369 4.45 -28.46 9.34
C LEU A 369 4.42 -26.98 9.73
N TRP A 370 5.07 -26.13 8.92
CA TRP A 370 5.11 -24.68 9.10
C TRP A 370 3.77 -24.02 8.82
N LEU A 371 3.04 -24.46 7.79
CA LEU A 371 1.67 -24.03 7.54
C LEU A 371 0.74 -24.46 8.66
N LYS A 372 0.82 -25.71 9.15
CA LYS A 372 0.01 -26.13 10.30
C LYS A 372 0.34 -25.33 11.57
N SER A 373 1.58 -24.91 11.77
CA SER A 373 1.98 -24.09 12.92
C SER A 373 1.63 -22.61 12.73
N GLY A 374 1.82 -22.05 11.54
CA GLY A 374 1.48 -20.67 11.17
C GLY A 374 -0.04 -20.46 11.08
N LEU A 375 -0.78 -21.41 10.50
CA LEU A 375 -2.24 -21.45 10.57
C LEU A 375 -2.71 -21.65 12.02
N ARG A 376 -1.99 -22.42 12.86
CA ARG A 376 -2.30 -22.48 14.30
C ARG A 376 -2.01 -21.17 15.03
N CYS A 377 -0.99 -20.40 14.65
CA CYS A 377 -0.76 -19.05 15.19
C CYS A 377 -1.84 -18.07 14.71
N LEU A 378 -2.28 -18.17 13.45
CA LEU A 378 -3.47 -17.46 12.94
C LEU A 378 -4.76 -17.92 13.64
N HIS A 379 -4.82 -19.18 14.10
CA HIS A 379 -5.96 -19.74 14.81
C HIS A 379 -5.99 -19.37 16.29
N ALA A 380 -4.82 -19.33 16.93
CA ALA A 380 -4.59 -18.97 18.32
C ALA A 380 -4.65 -17.45 18.54
N GLY A 381 -4.25 -16.65 17.54
CA GLY A 381 -4.63 -15.24 17.40
C GLY A 381 -6.05 -15.12 16.86
N ASP A 382 -7.02 -15.69 17.59
CA ASP A 382 -8.46 -15.63 17.34
C ASP A 382 -8.88 -15.48 15.85
N LEU A 383 -8.81 -16.56 15.08
CA LEU A 383 -9.63 -16.69 13.86
C LEU A 383 -11.15 -16.56 14.18
N ASN A 384 -11.54 -16.56 15.47
CA ASN A 384 -12.86 -16.11 15.92
C ASN A 384 -13.13 -14.62 15.63
N ILE A 385 -12.12 -13.76 15.54
CA ILE A 385 -12.29 -12.35 15.13
C ILE A 385 -12.64 -12.26 13.64
N LEU A 386 -12.16 -13.21 12.82
CA LEU A 386 -12.57 -13.35 11.44
C LEU A 386 -13.95 -14.02 11.34
N SER A 387 -14.31 -15.01 12.18
CA SER A 387 -15.59 -15.73 12.08
C SER A 387 -16.79 -15.09 12.81
N ARG A 388 -16.58 -14.28 13.86
CA ARG A 388 -17.67 -13.72 14.71
C ARG A 388 -18.22 -12.37 14.24
N GLY A 389 -17.55 -11.68 13.32
CA GLY A 389 -18.17 -10.56 12.61
C GLY A 389 -19.11 -11.14 11.55
N GLY A 390 -20.42 -11.15 11.83
CA GLY A 390 -21.43 -11.71 10.93
C GLY A 390 -21.14 -11.40 9.46
N TRP A 391 -20.86 -12.43 8.69
CA TRP A 391 -20.50 -12.35 7.27
C TRP A 391 -21.77 -12.04 6.46
N VAL A 392 -22.21 -10.79 6.52
CA VAL A 392 -23.15 -10.23 5.55
C VAL A 392 -22.31 -9.70 4.39
N THR A 393 -22.18 -10.51 3.33
CA THR A 393 -21.99 -10.07 1.92
C THR A 393 -21.26 -8.74 1.69
N LEU A 394 -20.02 -8.60 2.18
CA LEU A 394 -19.21 -7.37 2.03
C LEU A 394 -17.93 -7.57 1.22
N GLY A 395 -17.66 -8.78 0.72
CA GLY A 395 -16.65 -8.99 -0.32
C GLY A 395 -17.16 -8.49 -1.67
N ARG A 396 -16.27 -7.96 -2.54
CA ARG A 396 -16.62 -7.55 -3.92
C ARG A 396 -17.29 -8.69 -4.70
N HIS A 397 -16.97 -9.93 -4.34
CA HIS A 397 -17.57 -11.16 -4.86
C HIS A 397 -17.96 -12.04 -3.67
N ALA A 398 -19.19 -12.56 -3.65
CA ALA A 398 -19.63 -13.49 -2.62
C ALA A 398 -18.87 -14.81 -2.81
N ILE A 399 -17.74 -14.98 -2.11
CA ILE A 399 -16.95 -16.21 -2.15
C ILE A 399 -17.80 -17.37 -1.59
N ARG A 400 -18.33 -18.23 -2.46
CA ARG A 400 -18.79 -19.56 -2.08
C ARG A 400 -17.55 -20.43 -1.87
N CYS A 401 -17.07 -20.53 -0.63
CA CYS A 401 -16.12 -21.58 -0.31
C CYS A 401 -16.83 -22.94 -0.45
N ALA A 402 -16.37 -23.79 -1.37
CA ALA A 402 -16.77 -25.18 -1.39
C ALA A 402 -16.35 -25.85 -0.07
N PRO A 403 -17.18 -26.75 0.51
CA PRO A 403 -16.83 -27.42 1.75
C PRO A 403 -15.54 -28.23 1.56
N ILE A 404 -14.55 -27.96 2.41
CA ILE A 404 -13.34 -28.77 2.51
C ILE A 404 -13.77 -30.16 2.98
N ASN A 405 -13.84 -31.12 2.06
CA ASN A 405 -14.11 -32.51 2.39
C ASN A 405 -13.03 -33.01 3.35
N ARG A 406 -13.44 -33.34 4.59
CA ARG A 406 -12.59 -34.01 5.58
C ARG A 406 -12.09 -35.31 4.96
N LEU A 407 -10.80 -35.37 4.67
CA LEU A 407 -10.10 -36.61 4.37
C LEU A 407 -10.35 -37.58 5.53
N GLY A 408 -11.10 -38.64 5.23
CA GLY A 408 -11.45 -39.69 6.17
C GLY A 408 -10.19 -40.42 6.64
N VAL A 409 -9.91 -40.33 7.93
CA VAL A 409 -9.01 -41.25 8.62
C VAL A 409 -9.74 -42.58 8.70
N ARG A 410 -9.37 -43.55 7.86
CA ARG A 410 -9.73 -44.95 8.08
C ARG A 410 -8.88 -45.45 9.26
N LYS A 411 -9.56 -46.03 10.25
CA LYS A 411 -8.95 -46.82 11.33
C LYS A 411 -8.36 -48.11 10.77
#